data_AF-A0A399SR94-F1
#
_entry.id   AF-A0A399SR94-F1
#
_cell.length_a   1.000
_cell.length_b   1.000
_cell.length_c   1.000
_cell.angle_alpha   90.00
_cell.angle_beta   90.00
_cell.angle_gamma   90.00
#
_symmetry.space_group_name_H-M   'P 1'
#
loop_
_entity.id
_entity.type
_entity.pdbx_description
1 polymer ?
#
loop_
_entity_poly.entity_id
_entity_poly.type
_entity_poly.pdbx_seq_one_letter_code
_entity_poly.pdbx_strand_id
1 'polypeptide(L)'
;MRTKTSLSLLFVALFSLSLFAGETEKNPVQPFGPMPDEVKAIVDKSCIGCHNTDSRNEDAKKELDFKKLDTLSKVKMIGTYKEISETLEKNEMPPKKFLEKYPDKALSDTEKKVLLNWAKKETKALVKAK
;
A
#
# COMPACT_ATOMS: atom_id res chain seq x y z
N MET A 1 -11.04 -68.77 19.66
CA MET A 1 -11.02 -67.46 18.96
C MET A 1 -12.06 -66.55 19.60
N ARG A 2 -11.62 -65.58 20.41
CA ARG A 2 -11.72 -64.12 20.13
C ARG A 2 -13.16 -63.62 20.01
N THR A 3 -13.77 -63.20 21.14
CA THR A 3 -13.91 -61.80 21.65
C THR A 3 -15.04 -61.02 20.95
N LYS A 4 -15.82 -60.12 21.56
CA LYS A 4 -16.16 -59.70 22.93
C LYS A 4 -17.31 -58.69 22.73
N THR A 5 -18.30 -58.72 23.62
CA THR A 5 -19.13 -57.60 24.11
C THR A 5 -19.71 -56.59 23.11
N SER A 6 -21.04 -56.67 22.92
CA SER A 6 -21.88 -55.48 22.70
C SER A 6 -21.81 -54.57 23.92
N LEU A 7 -21.44 -53.31 23.73
CA LEU A 7 -21.88 -52.24 24.62
C LEU A 7 -21.87 -50.92 23.83
N SER A 8 -23.06 -50.55 23.36
CA SER A 8 -23.33 -49.24 22.79
C SER A 8 -23.18 -48.20 23.90
N LEU A 9 -22.27 -47.23 23.72
CA LEU A 9 -22.11 -46.07 24.58
C LEU A 9 -22.14 -44.82 23.70
N LEU A 10 -23.23 -44.07 23.83
CA LEU A 10 -23.35 -42.68 23.42
C LEU A 10 -22.10 -41.91 23.84
N PHE A 11 -21.49 -41.17 22.91
CA PHE A 11 -20.64 -40.02 23.26
C PHE A 11 -21.13 -38.77 22.54
N VAL A 12 -21.69 -37.91 23.37
CA VAL A 12 -22.05 -36.51 23.18
C VAL A 12 -20.81 -35.69 22.81
N ALA A 13 -20.96 -34.74 21.88
CA ALA A 13 -20.46 -33.35 21.94
C ALA A 13 -20.33 -32.80 20.51
N LEU A 14 -21.20 -31.90 20.06
CA LEU A 14 -21.00 -30.44 20.21
C LEU A 14 -19.56 -30.04 19.85
N PHE A 15 -19.15 -30.26 18.60
CA PHE A 15 -17.96 -29.61 18.06
C PHE A 15 -18.34 -28.20 17.62
N SER A 16 -18.10 -27.28 18.54
CA SER A 16 -18.29 -25.85 18.49
C SER A 16 -17.97 -25.24 17.13
N LEU A 17 -18.93 -24.47 16.63
CA LEU A 17 -18.79 -23.55 15.51
C LEU A 17 -17.61 -22.61 15.82
N SER A 18 -16.46 -22.89 15.21
CA SER A 18 -15.23 -22.14 15.40
C SER A 18 -15.44 -20.71 14.90
N LEU A 19 -15.29 -19.77 15.84
CA LEU A 19 -15.13 -18.35 15.60
C LEU A 19 -14.06 -18.13 14.53
N PHE A 20 -14.45 -17.66 13.35
CA PHE A 20 -13.53 -16.96 12.45
C PHE A 20 -13.18 -15.62 13.12
N ALA A 21 -12.20 -15.68 14.03
CA ALA A 21 -11.44 -14.51 14.40
C ALA A 21 -10.68 -14.07 13.15
N GLY A 22 -11.17 -13.02 12.49
CA GLY A 22 -10.43 -12.33 11.46
C GLY A 22 -9.14 -11.80 12.07
N GLU A 23 -8.05 -12.53 11.87
CA GLU A 23 -6.71 -12.03 12.12
C GLU A 23 -6.47 -10.91 11.13
N THR A 24 -6.65 -9.67 11.61
CA THR A 24 -5.94 -8.54 11.03
C THR A 24 -4.47 -8.84 11.24
N GLU A 25 -3.82 -9.41 10.22
CA GLU A 25 -2.36 -9.49 10.18
C GLU A 25 -1.81 -8.08 10.38
N LYS A 26 -1.36 -7.78 11.59
CA LYS A 26 -0.46 -6.67 11.86
C LYS A 26 0.91 -7.10 11.35
N ASN A 27 1.03 -7.14 10.02
CA ASN A 27 2.31 -7.36 9.38
C ASN A 27 3.23 -6.18 9.78
N PRO A 28 4.40 -6.42 10.42
CA PRO A 28 5.28 -5.36 10.87
C PRO A 28 5.83 -4.64 9.63
N VAL A 29 5.27 -3.47 9.35
CA VAL A 29 5.73 -2.63 8.25
C VAL A 29 7.12 -2.15 8.58
N GLN A 30 8.09 -2.82 7.97
CA GLN A 30 9.46 -2.37 7.91
C GLN A 30 9.44 -0.98 7.26
N PRO A 31 10.06 0.05 7.85
CA PRO A 31 10.01 1.44 7.38
C PRO A 31 10.70 1.69 6.02
N PHE A 32 11.08 0.60 5.35
CA PHE A 32 11.88 0.50 4.13
C PHE A 32 11.59 -0.82 3.40
N GLY A 33 10.33 -1.27 3.46
CA GLY A 33 9.89 -2.42 2.67
C GLY A 33 9.70 -2.07 1.20
N PRO A 34 9.62 -3.07 0.31
CA PRO A 34 9.14 -2.84 -1.04
C PRO A 34 7.78 -2.14 -1.00
N MET A 35 7.53 -1.27 -1.99
CA MET A 35 6.24 -0.60 -2.15
C MET A 35 5.12 -1.66 -2.14
N PRO A 36 4.08 -1.52 -1.29
CA PRO A 36 2.99 -2.49 -1.25
C PRO A 36 2.31 -2.66 -2.61
N ASP A 37 1.90 -3.87 -2.97
CA ASP A 37 1.34 -4.18 -4.29
C ASP A 37 0.15 -3.29 -4.67
N GLU A 38 -0.73 -3.01 -3.70
CA GLU A 38 -1.88 -2.12 -3.90
C GLU A 38 -1.44 -0.68 -4.23
N VAL A 39 -0.43 -0.16 -3.51
CA VAL A 39 0.15 1.16 -3.78
C VAL A 39 0.81 1.17 -5.14
N LYS A 40 1.57 0.12 -5.46
CA LYS A 40 2.28 -0.03 -6.72
C LYS A 40 1.33 -0.02 -7.91
N ALA A 41 0.20 -0.73 -7.82
CA ALA A 41 -0.79 -0.74 -8.88
C ALA A 41 -1.33 0.66 -9.20
N ILE A 42 -1.56 1.48 -8.17
CA ILE A 42 -2.04 2.87 -8.34
C ILE A 42 -0.93 3.76 -8.91
N VAL A 43 0.30 3.64 -8.40
CA VAL A 43 1.46 4.38 -8.91
C VAL A 43 1.71 4.06 -10.38
N ASP A 44 1.66 2.78 -10.76
CA ASP A 44 1.83 2.33 -12.14
C ASP A 44 0.72 2.88 -13.05
N LYS A 45 -0.53 2.89 -12.56
CA LYS A 45 -1.68 3.43 -13.30
C LYS A 45 -1.56 4.93 -13.53
N SER A 46 -1.29 5.71 -12.48
CA SER A 46 -1.57 7.16 -12.46
C SER A 46 -0.33 8.05 -12.38
N CYS A 47 0.84 7.53 -12.04
CA CYS A 47 2.01 8.35 -11.70
C CYS A 47 3.25 8.00 -12.52
N ILE A 48 3.52 6.71 -12.73
CA ILE A 48 4.81 6.24 -13.24
C ILE A 48 5.09 6.69 -14.67
N GLY A 49 4.06 7.02 -15.46
CA GLY A 49 4.23 7.52 -16.83
C GLY A 49 5.08 8.79 -16.93
N CYS A 50 5.15 9.61 -15.87
CA CYS A 50 5.98 10.82 -15.82
C CYS A 50 7.06 10.78 -14.74
N HIS A 51 6.81 10.07 -13.63
CA HIS A 51 7.68 10.05 -12.44
C HIS A 51 8.59 8.80 -12.41
N ASN A 52 9.44 8.66 -13.42
CA ASN A 52 10.35 7.52 -13.54
C ASN A 52 11.66 7.90 -14.24
N THR A 53 12.72 7.12 -14.03
CA THR A 53 14.07 7.33 -14.60
C THR A 53 14.09 7.53 -16.12
N ASP A 54 13.21 6.86 -16.85
CA ASP A 54 13.16 6.83 -18.32
C ASP A 54 12.19 7.89 -18.88
N SER A 55 11.55 8.68 -18.02
CA SER A 55 10.62 9.74 -18.42
C SER A 55 11.31 10.84 -19.21
N ARG A 56 10.65 11.28 -20.28
CA ARG A 56 11.03 12.48 -21.07
C ARG A 56 10.59 13.79 -20.41
N ASN A 57 9.76 13.72 -19.37
CA ASN A 57 9.40 14.89 -18.57
C ASN A 57 10.45 15.08 -17.47
N GLU A 58 11.48 15.86 -17.79
CA GLU A 58 12.63 16.08 -16.89
C GLU A 58 12.23 16.71 -15.56
N ASP A 59 11.25 17.62 -15.56
CA ASP A 59 10.83 18.30 -14.35
C ASP A 59 10.08 17.34 -13.42
N ALA A 60 9.10 16.58 -13.94
CA ALA A 60 8.40 15.56 -13.15
C ALA A 60 9.37 14.51 -12.58
N LYS A 61 10.30 14.02 -13.41
CA LYS A 61 11.32 13.04 -13.01
C LYS A 61 12.25 13.57 -11.92
N LYS A 62 12.65 14.84 -11.97
CA LYS A 62 13.52 15.46 -10.97
C LYS A 62 12.83 15.65 -9.62
N GLU A 63 11.55 16.03 -9.63
CA GLU A 63 10.75 16.17 -8.41
C GLU A 63 10.50 14.81 -7.75
N LEU A 64 10.20 13.79 -8.56
CA LEU A 64 9.97 12.43 -8.07
C LEU A 64 10.26 11.39 -9.15
N ASP A 65 11.16 10.47 -8.83
CA ASP A 65 11.42 9.25 -9.58
C ASP A 65 11.08 8.04 -8.69
N PHE A 66 9.93 7.41 -8.95
CA PHE A 66 9.48 6.27 -8.14
C PHE A 66 10.44 5.08 -8.19
N LYS A 67 11.27 4.94 -9.23
CA LYS A 67 12.27 3.87 -9.33
C LYS A 67 13.48 4.09 -8.42
N LYS A 68 13.64 5.30 -7.86
CA LYS A 68 14.76 5.69 -7.01
C LYS A 68 14.33 6.10 -5.61
N LEU A 69 13.04 6.03 -5.30
CA LEU A 69 12.48 6.49 -4.03
C LEU A 69 13.14 5.83 -2.82
N ASP A 70 13.41 4.54 -2.90
CA ASP A 70 14.08 3.72 -1.87
C ASP A 70 15.60 3.97 -1.77
N THR A 71 16.20 4.55 -2.80
CA THR A 71 17.64 4.92 -2.83
C THR A 71 17.92 6.31 -2.23
N LEU A 72 16.87 7.09 -1.98
CA LEU A 72 17.00 8.44 -1.42
C LEU A 72 17.51 8.38 0.03
N SER A 73 18.15 9.48 0.49
CA SER A 73 18.47 9.60 1.91
C SER A 73 17.19 9.71 2.74
N LYS A 74 17.24 9.25 3.99
CA LYS A 74 16.11 9.30 4.94
C LYS A 74 15.38 10.64 4.97
N VAL A 75 16.13 11.74 5.05
CA VAL A 75 15.57 13.10 5.07
C VAL A 75 14.87 13.43 3.76
N LYS A 76 15.44 13.03 2.62
CA LYS A 76 14.82 13.23 1.30
C LYS A 76 13.53 12.42 1.18
N MET A 77 13.52 11.14 1.59
CA MET A 77 12.28 10.34 1.57
C MET A 77 11.18 10.95 2.42
N ILE A 78 11.50 11.43 3.63
CA ILE A 78 10.52 12.13 4.49
C ILE A 78 9.91 13.33 3.74
N GLY A 79 10.75 14.14 3.09
CA GLY A 79 10.30 15.27 2.27
C GLY A 79 9.42 14.82 1.10
N THR A 80 9.85 13.80 0.36
CA THR A 80 9.13 13.25 -0.80
C THR A 80 7.77 12.68 -0.40
N TYR A 81 7.68 11.87 0.66
CA TYR A 81 6.41 11.32 1.13
C TYR A 81 5.46 12.41 1.64
N LYS A 82 6.00 13.46 2.28
CA LYS A 82 5.22 14.62 2.67
C LYS A 82 4.64 15.33 1.43
N GLU A 83 5.47 15.60 0.42
CA GLU A 83 5.04 16.24 -0.83
C GLU A 83 3.97 15.41 -1.57
N ILE A 84 4.15 14.09 -1.66
CA ILE A 84 3.13 13.18 -2.21
C ILE A 84 1.82 13.35 -1.44
N SER A 85 1.85 13.37 -0.11
CA SER A 85 0.62 13.53 0.67
C SER A 85 -0.06 14.90 0.46
N GLU A 86 0.71 15.98 0.39
CA GLU A 86 0.19 17.34 0.22
C GLU A 86 -0.43 17.56 -1.16
N THR A 87 0.25 17.13 -2.22
CA THR A 87 -0.24 17.25 -3.60
C THR A 87 -1.50 16.42 -3.83
N LEU A 88 -1.59 15.23 -3.22
CA LEU A 88 -2.80 14.43 -3.22
C LEU A 88 -3.94 15.13 -2.46
N GLU A 89 -3.70 15.63 -1.24
CA GLU A 89 -4.72 16.37 -0.46
C GLU A 89 -5.31 17.54 -1.26
N LYS A 90 -4.46 18.30 -1.94
CA LYS A 90 -4.84 19.45 -2.78
C LYS A 90 -5.44 19.06 -4.14
N ASN A 91 -5.48 17.78 -4.51
CA ASN A 91 -5.88 17.30 -5.84
C ASN A 91 -5.05 17.92 -6.98
N GLU A 92 -3.77 18.18 -6.73
CA GLU A 92 -2.85 18.75 -7.72
C GLU A 92 -2.31 17.67 -8.67
N MET A 93 -2.26 16.42 -8.21
CA MET A 93 -1.77 15.27 -8.98
C MET A 93 -2.83 14.16 -9.10
N PRO A 94 -3.05 13.61 -10.32
CA PRO A 94 -2.52 14.09 -11.59
C PRO A 94 -3.12 15.46 -12.01
N PRO A 95 -2.39 16.32 -12.74
CA PRO A 95 -2.86 17.65 -13.08
C PRO A 95 -4.13 17.62 -13.94
N LYS A 96 -5.08 18.56 -13.70
CA LYS A 96 -6.35 18.61 -14.45
C LYS A 96 -6.17 18.60 -15.97
N LYS A 97 -5.23 19.41 -16.49
CA LYS A 97 -4.91 19.45 -17.94
C LYS A 97 -4.38 18.13 -18.49
N PHE A 98 -3.72 17.32 -17.66
CA PHE A 98 -3.27 15.98 -18.04
C PHE A 98 -4.47 15.03 -18.09
N LEU A 99 -5.37 15.09 -17.10
CA LEU A 99 -6.57 14.27 -17.03
C LEU A 99 -7.57 14.55 -18.16
N GLU A 100 -7.60 15.77 -18.71
CA GLU A 100 -8.40 16.08 -19.91
C GLU A 100 -8.01 15.21 -21.11
N LYS A 101 -6.72 14.81 -21.21
CA LYS A 101 -6.21 13.95 -22.29
C LYS A 101 -6.17 12.48 -21.91
N TYR A 102 -6.00 12.20 -20.62
CA TYR A 102 -5.83 10.85 -20.08
C TYR A 102 -6.79 10.63 -18.88
N PRO A 103 -8.11 10.58 -19.12
CA PRO A 103 -9.10 10.48 -18.06
C PRO A 103 -9.01 9.17 -17.27
N ASP A 104 -8.48 8.11 -17.88
CA ASP A 104 -8.23 6.81 -17.25
C ASP A 104 -7.16 6.86 -16.14
N LYS A 105 -6.37 7.94 -16.10
CA LYS A 105 -5.32 8.16 -15.09
C LYS A 105 -5.84 8.83 -13.83
N ALA A 106 -7.11 9.24 -13.80
CA ALA A 106 -7.71 9.83 -12.62
C ALA A 106 -7.67 8.85 -11.44
N LEU A 107 -7.34 9.40 -10.27
CA LEU A 107 -7.45 8.68 -9.00
C LEU A 107 -8.91 8.70 -8.55
N SER A 108 -9.46 7.54 -8.23
CA SER A 108 -10.67 7.45 -7.43
C SER A 108 -10.40 7.87 -5.99
N ASP A 109 -11.47 8.17 -5.23
CA ASP A 109 -11.35 8.53 -3.82
C ASP A 109 -10.68 7.42 -2.98
N THR A 110 -10.96 6.16 -3.32
CA THR A 110 -10.33 5.00 -2.67
C THR A 110 -8.84 4.94 -2.97
N GLU A 111 -8.44 5.04 -4.23
CA GLU A 111 -7.02 5.02 -4.63
C GLU A 111 -6.25 6.18 -4.01
N LYS A 112 -6.84 7.39 -4.00
CA LYS A 112 -6.27 8.56 -3.34
C LYS A 112 -6.06 8.30 -1.84
N LYS A 113 -7.04 7.69 -1.16
CA LYS A 113 -6.96 7.37 0.27
C LYS A 113 -5.86 6.33 0.56
N VAL A 114 -5.69 5.34 -0.31
CA VAL A 114 -4.60 4.35 -0.22
C VAL A 114 -3.24 5.05 -0.27
N LEU A 115 -3.02 5.90 -1.28
CA LEU A 115 -1.76 6.65 -1.43
C LEU A 115 -1.51 7.60 -0.25
N LEU A 116 -2.52 8.33 0.22
CA LEU A 116 -2.41 9.22 1.38
C LEU A 116 -2.01 8.48 2.64
N ASN A 117 -2.66 7.33 2.90
CA ASN A 117 -2.37 6.52 4.07
C ASN A 117 -0.96 5.95 4.02
N TRP A 118 -0.54 5.45 2.86
CA TRP A 118 0.81 4.98 2.64
C TRP A 118 1.85 6.09 2.87
N ALA A 119 1.74 7.22 2.18
CA ALA A 119 2.70 8.32 2.29
C ALA A 119 2.82 8.87 3.73
N LYS A 120 1.70 9.02 4.45
CA LYS A 120 1.70 9.44 5.85
C LYS A 120 2.30 8.40 6.78
N LYS A 121 2.09 7.10 6.49
CA LYS A 121 2.65 6.00 7.27
C LYS A 121 4.17 5.94 7.10
N GLU A 122 4.67 6.00 5.87
CA GLU A 122 6.11 6.01 5.57
C GLU A 122 6.80 7.20 6.22
N THR A 123 6.24 8.41 6.09
CA THR A 123 6.73 9.61 6.78
C THR A 123 6.86 9.38 8.29
N LYS A 124 5.81 8.88 8.95
CA LYS A 124 5.81 8.61 10.39
C LYS A 124 6.83 7.54 10.78
N ALA A 125 7.00 6.52 9.95
CA ALA A 125 7.91 5.42 10.22
C ALA A 125 9.37 5.92 10.10
N LEU A 126 9.69 6.68 9.06
CA LEU A 126 11.01 7.28 8.84
C LEU A 126 11.40 8.28 9.92
N VAL A 127 10.46 9.12 10.39
CA VAL A 127 10.73 10.06 11.50
C VAL A 127 11.05 9.33 12.81
N LYS A 128 10.43 8.16 13.04
CA LYS A 128 10.60 7.38 14.28
C LYS A 128 11.79 6.43 14.27
N ALA A 129 12.21 5.96 13.10
CA ALA A 129 13.43 5.18 12.96
C ALA A 129 14.60 5.98 13.56
N LYS A 130 15.38 5.41 14.48
CA LYS A 130 16.61 6.05 14.97
C LYS A 130 17.74 5.77 13.98
#